data_AF-A0A9P8V3I2-F1
#
_entry.id   AF-A0A9P8V3I2-F1
#
_cell.length_a   1.000
_cell.length_b   1.000
_cell.length_c   1.000
_cell.angle_alpha   90.00
_cell.angle_beta   90.00
_cell.angle_gamma   90.00
#
_symmetry.space_group_name_H-M   'P 1'
#
loop_
_entity.id
_entity.type
_entity.pdbx_description
1 polymer ?
#
loop_
_entity_poly.entity_id
_entity_poly.type
_entity_poly.pdbx_seq_one_letter_code
_entity_poly.pdbx_strand_id
1 'polypeptide(L)'
;MDPLSITAGVIAVATLAFQSSKALHDLVETYRHSNKMFSDLSAEIDSLSGVLCSLQTVSGDDRGFSFSQTQCRVLKTAEVALRNCTSTLDAFGAKVNKLMSNSTAGNMSKRDKFLLHLKTNDIAAFRIQLGSYKSTLTIVLHSLNRKSSDKSNAELATKIDGVAGLLTGQMEGLKLAI
;
A
#
# COMPACT_ATOMS: atom_id res chain seq x y z
N MET A 1 2.60 10.50 20.59
CA MET A 1 2.61 10.39 19.11
C MET A 1 1.19 10.59 18.64
N ASP A 2 0.98 11.70 17.95
CA ASP A 2 -0.27 12.07 17.32
C ASP A 2 -0.51 11.24 16.05
N PRO A 3 -1.78 10.92 15.73
CA PRO A 3 -2.14 10.15 14.54
C PRO A 3 -1.76 10.84 13.23
N LEU A 4 -1.70 12.17 13.21
CA LEU A 4 -1.29 12.97 12.06
C LEU A 4 0.19 12.73 11.70
N SER A 5 1.09 12.77 12.68
CA SER A 5 2.52 12.52 12.49
C SER A 5 2.80 11.12 11.94
N ILE A 6 2.11 10.09 12.46
CA ILE A 6 2.26 8.71 11.95
C ILE A 6 1.77 8.62 10.50
N THR A 7 0.63 9.24 10.20
CA THR A 7 0.04 9.21 8.85
C THR A 7 0.92 9.93 7.85
N ALA A 8 1.46 11.10 8.20
CA ALA A 8 2.42 11.83 7.38
C ALA A 8 3.69 11.01 7.12
N GLY A 9 4.21 10.30 8.13
CA GLY A 9 5.32 9.37 7.98
C GLY A 9 5.01 8.24 7.00
N VAL A 10 3.85 7.60 7.14
CA VAL A 10 3.40 6.54 6.22
C VAL A 10 3.25 7.06 4.79
N ILE A 11 2.67 8.25 4.58
CA ILE A 11 2.54 8.88 3.26
C ILE A 11 3.92 9.15 2.65
N ALA A 12 4.85 9.71 3.44
CA ALA A 12 6.19 10.01 2.97
C ALA A 12 6.93 8.74 2.52
N VAL A 13 6.91 7.68 3.34
CA VAL A 13 7.57 6.42 2.99
C VAL A 13 6.85 5.70 1.83
N ALA A 14 5.51 5.76 1.76
CA ALA A 14 4.76 5.22 0.63
C ALA A 14 5.11 5.92 -0.68
N THR A 15 5.29 7.25 -0.64
CA THR A 15 5.74 8.05 -1.79
C THR A 15 7.13 7.63 -2.23
N LEU A 16 8.07 7.44 -1.28
CA LEU A 16 9.42 6.96 -1.58
C LEU A 16 9.38 5.55 -2.20
N ALA A 17 8.64 4.62 -1.59
CA ALA A 17 8.45 3.28 -2.15
C ALA A 17 7.89 3.32 -3.58
N PHE A 18 6.92 4.19 -3.84
CA PHE A 18 6.33 4.35 -5.17
C PHE A 18 7.34 4.88 -6.20
N GLN A 19 8.15 5.87 -5.82
CA GLN A 19 9.22 6.39 -6.68
C GLN A 19 10.27 5.32 -6.98
N SER A 20 10.71 4.55 -5.97
CA SER A 20 11.64 3.43 -6.16
C SER A 20 11.05 2.32 -7.03
N SER A 21 9.76 2.00 -6.84
CA SER A 21 9.03 1.06 -7.70
C SER A 21 9.01 1.54 -9.16
N LYS A 22 8.71 2.82 -9.40
CA LYS A 22 8.67 3.38 -10.75
C LYS A 22 10.06 3.39 -11.41
N ALA A 23 11.09 3.81 -10.68
CA ALA A 23 12.46 3.80 -11.19
C ALA A 23 12.90 2.38 -11.58
N LEU A 24 12.54 1.38 -10.77
CA LEU A 24 12.82 -0.01 -11.09
C LEU A 24 11.98 -0.52 -12.27
N HIS A 25 10.71 -0.12 -12.35
CA HIS A 25 9.85 -0.44 -13.49
C HIS A 25 10.48 0.06 -14.78
N ASP A 26 10.90 1.34 -14.85
CA ASP A 26 11.51 1.93 -16.04
C ASP A 26 12.82 1.20 -16.44
N LEU A 27 13.62 0.80 -15.44
CA LEU A 27 14.82 -0.01 -15.65
C LEU A 27 14.48 -1.40 -16.22
N VAL A 28 13.42 -2.05 -15.77
CA VAL A 28 13.02 -3.41 -16.17
C VAL A 28 12.22 -3.41 -17.49
N GLU A 29 11.43 -2.38 -17.77
CA GLU A 29 10.58 -2.25 -18.96
C GLU A 29 11.41 -2.31 -20.25
N THR A 30 12.63 -1.78 -20.20
CA THR A 30 13.62 -1.86 -21.29
C THR A 30 13.92 -3.32 -21.72
N TYR A 31 13.59 -4.32 -20.88
CA TYR A 31 13.86 -5.75 -21.06
C TYR A 31 12.58 -6.61 -21.12
N ARG A 32 11.40 -6.04 -20.87
CA ARG A 32 10.13 -6.76 -20.73
C ARG A 32 9.78 -7.63 -21.94
N HIS A 33 10.06 -7.13 -23.15
CA HIS A 33 9.74 -7.84 -24.40
C HIS A 33 10.59 -9.08 -24.66
N SER A 34 11.68 -9.30 -23.92
CA SER A 34 12.63 -10.38 -24.17
C SER A 34 12.52 -11.55 -23.18
N ASN A 35 11.90 -11.36 -22.02
CA ASN A 35 11.84 -12.40 -20.99
C ASN A 35 10.57 -12.28 -20.12
N LYS A 36 9.82 -13.38 -20.04
CA LYS A 36 8.61 -13.52 -19.22
C LYS A 36 8.85 -13.15 -17.75
N MET A 37 10.01 -13.44 -17.18
CA MET A 37 10.33 -13.09 -15.79
C MET A 37 10.31 -11.57 -15.54
N PHE A 38 10.78 -10.77 -16.50
CA PHE A 38 10.75 -9.31 -16.38
C PHE A 38 9.34 -8.77 -16.58
N SER A 39 8.55 -9.39 -17.45
CA SER A 39 7.12 -9.06 -17.56
C SER A 39 6.36 -9.36 -16.27
N ASP A 40 6.59 -10.51 -15.66
CA ASP A 40 5.96 -10.85 -14.38
C ASP A 40 6.42 -9.92 -13.24
N LEU A 41 7.70 -9.52 -13.26
CA LEU A 41 8.25 -8.59 -12.27
C LEU A 41 7.65 -7.18 -12.42
N SER A 42 7.55 -6.68 -13.65
CA SER A 42 6.90 -5.40 -13.97
C SER A 42 5.44 -5.42 -13.50
N ALA A 43 4.68 -6.49 -13.78
CA ALA A 43 3.31 -6.63 -13.30
C ALA A 43 3.20 -6.64 -11.76
N GLU A 44 4.15 -7.26 -11.05
CA GLU A 44 4.17 -7.23 -9.58
C GLU A 44 4.49 -5.83 -9.03
N ILE A 45 5.42 -5.11 -9.67
CA ILE A 45 5.78 -3.73 -9.31
C ILE A 45 4.60 -2.77 -9.56
N ASP A 46 3.88 -2.92 -10.67
CA ASP A 46 2.66 -2.15 -10.95
C ASP A 46 1.58 -2.40 -9.91
N SER A 47 1.39 -3.68 -9.56
CA SER A 47 0.41 -4.06 -8.54
C SER A 47 0.74 -3.50 -7.16
N LEU A 48 2.03 -3.52 -6.76
CA LEU A 48 2.49 -2.86 -5.54
C LEU A 48 2.24 -1.35 -5.60
N SER A 49 2.53 -0.72 -6.74
CA SER A 49 2.33 0.71 -6.96
C SER A 49 0.86 1.13 -6.80
N GLY A 50 -0.08 0.29 -7.25
CA GLY A 50 -1.52 0.50 -7.02
C GLY A 50 -1.91 0.43 -5.54
N VAL A 51 -1.31 -0.48 -4.76
CA VAL A 51 -1.52 -0.57 -3.31
C VAL A 51 -0.95 0.65 -2.58
N LEU A 52 0.24 1.13 -2.98
CA LEU A 52 0.85 2.33 -2.43
C LEU A 52 0.01 3.58 -2.69
N CYS A 53 -0.51 3.73 -3.91
CA CYS A 53 -1.41 4.83 -4.28
C CYS A 53 -2.72 4.80 -3.46
N SER A 54 -3.29 3.60 -3.28
CA SER A 54 -4.48 3.41 -2.44
C SER A 54 -4.20 3.80 -0.98
N LEU A 55 -3.03 3.43 -0.46
CA LEU A 55 -2.63 3.75 0.91
C LEU A 55 -2.43 5.25 1.10
N GLN A 56 -1.83 5.93 0.13
CA GLN A 56 -1.69 7.38 0.13
C GLN A 56 -3.06 8.07 0.07
N THR A 57 -3.99 7.57 -0.73
CA THR A 57 -5.35 8.12 -0.85
C THR A 57 -6.11 7.98 0.48
N VAL A 58 -6.11 6.80 1.10
CA VAL A 58 -6.78 6.55 2.38
C VAL A 58 -6.15 7.35 3.53
N SER A 59 -4.84 7.60 3.46
CA SER A 59 -4.10 8.33 4.49
C SER A 59 -4.17 9.85 4.33
N GLY A 60 -4.29 10.36 3.10
CA GLY A 60 -4.29 11.78 2.76
C GLY A 60 -5.67 12.42 2.66
N ASP A 61 -6.75 11.63 2.74
CA ASP A 61 -8.11 12.16 2.70
C ASP A 61 -8.42 12.92 4.01
N ASP A 62 -8.60 14.24 3.89
CA ASP A 62 -8.78 15.23 4.97
C ASP A 62 -10.12 15.08 5.73
N ARG A 63 -10.77 13.92 5.63
CA ARG A 63 -12.10 13.63 6.21
C ARG A 63 -12.07 13.36 7.71
N GLY A 64 -11.31 14.14 8.48
CA GLY A 64 -11.35 14.12 9.94
C GLY A 64 -11.14 12.72 10.54
N PHE A 65 -10.28 11.90 9.93
CA PHE A 65 -10.01 10.54 10.38
C PHE A 65 -9.18 10.56 11.67
N SER A 66 -9.87 10.63 12.81
CA SER A 66 -9.26 10.26 14.08
C SER A 66 -9.01 8.75 14.06
N PHE A 67 -7.78 8.35 13.69
CA PHE A 67 -7.36 6.95 13.77
C PHE A 67 -7.49 6.46 15.22
N SER A 68 -8.04 5.26 15.42
CA SER A 68 -8.08 4.66 16.75
C SER A 68 -6.68 4.21 17.14
N GLN A 69 -6.44 3.95 18.43
CA GLN A 69 -5.15 3.45 18.88
C GLN A 69 -4.73 2.15 18.16
N THR A 70 -5.69 1.28 17.83
CA THR A 70 -5.48 0.09 17.01
C THR A 70 -5.02 0.43 15.59
N GLN A 71 -5.62 1.44 14.96
CA GLN A 71 -5.24 1.87 13.61
C GLN A 71 -3.87 2.56 13.59
N CYS A 72 -3.50 3.29 14.63
CA CYS A 72 -2.13 3.81 14.77
C CYS A 72 -1.10 2.67 14.85
N ARG A 73 -1.41 1.55 15.51
CA ARG A 73 -0.54 0.37 15.52
C ARG A 73 -0.41 -0.26 14.14
N VAL A 74 -1.54 -0.40 13.43
CA VAL A 74 -1.57 -0.92 12.05
C VAL A 74 -0.80 -0.02 11.09
N LEU A 75 -0.92 1.32 11.21
CA LEU A 75 -0.15 2.28 10.44
C LEU A 75 1.36 2.18 10.71
N LYS A 76 1.78 1.93 11.96
CA LYS A 76 3.20 1.66 12.26
C LYS A 76 3.71 0.39 11.59
N THR A 77 2.90 -0.67 11.59
CA THR A 77 3.24 -1.89 10.84
C THR A 77 3.39 -1.61 9.35
N ALA A 78 2.51 -0.76 8.80
CA ALA A 78 2.61 -0.28 7.43
C ALA A 78 3.90 0.50 7.18
N GLU A 79 4.26 1.45 8.06
CA GLU A 79 5.50 2.23 7.93
C GLU A 79 6.74 1.33 7.87
N VAL A 80 6.82 0.32 8.74
CA VAL A 80 7.94 -0.64 8.75
C VAL A 80 7.97 -1.46 7.46
N ALA A 81 6.81 -1.97 7.01
CA ALA A 81 6.71 -2.72 5.76
C ALA A 81 7.11 -1.85 4.54
N LEU A 82 6.69 -0.59 4.52
CA LEU A 82 7.04 0.37 3.47
C LEU A 82 8.53 0.67 3.45
N ARG A 83 9.16 0.92 4.62
CA ARG A 83 10.62 1.17 4.69
C ARG A 83 11.41 -0.03 4.17
N ASN A 84 11.00 -1.24 4.57
CA ASN A 84 11.63 -2.46 4.10
C ASN A 84 11.41 -2.67 2.60
N CYS A 85 10.24 -2.28 2.10
CA CYS A 85 9.92 -2.31 0.67
C CYS A 85 10.81 -1.33 -0.11
N THR A 86 10.91 -0.07 0.30
CA THR A 86 11.80 0.94 -0.30
C THR A 86 13.25 0.46 -0.32
N SER A 87 13.76 0.00 0.82
CA SER A 87 15.13 -0.52 0.93
C SER A 87 15.38 -1.69 -0.03
N THR A 88 14.42 -2.62 -0.13
CA THR A 88 14.48 -3.77 -1.03
C THR A 88 14.45 -3.34 -2.50
N LEU A 89 13.58 -2.40 -2.86
CA LEU A 89 13.50 -1.81 -4.20
C LEU A 89 14.80 -1.11 -4.60
N ASP A 90 15.35 -0.29 -3.71
CA ASP A 90 16.59 0.47 -3.93
C ASP A 90 17.81 -0.45 -4.04
N ALA A 91 17.92 -1.45 -3.16
CA ALA A 91 19.00 -2.43 -3.19
C ALA A 91 18.99 -3.24 -4.49
N PHE A 92 17.79 -3.64 -4.95
CA PHE A 92 17.64 -4.33 -6.22
C PHE A 92 17.97 -3.40 -7.40
N GLY A 93 17.46 -2.16 -7.40
CA GLY A 93 17.79 -1.14 -8.40
C GLY A 93 19.29 -0.85 -8.48
N ALA A 94 19.99 -0.76 -7.35
CA ALA A 94 21.44 -0.59 -7.27
C ALA A 94 22.18 -1.81 -7.82
N LYS A 95 21.72 -3.03 -7.55
CA LYS A 95 22.28 -4.26 -8.14
C LYS A 95 22.13 -4.25 -9.67
N VAL A 96 20.96 -3.86 -10.18
CA VAL A 96 20.68 -3.71 -11.61
C VAL A 96 21.62 -2.66 -12.24
N ASN A 97 21.70 -1.47 -11.65
CA ASN A 97 22.55 -0.38 -12.14
C ASN A 97 24.05 -0.73 -12.10
N LYS A 98 24.55 -1.33 -11.02
CA LYS A 98 25.95 -1.76 -10.92
C LYS A 98 26.31 -2.75 -12.02
N LEU A 99 25.41 -3.68 -12.30
CA LEU A 99 25.59 -4.68 -13.34
C LEU A 99 25.59 -4.05 -14.74
N MET A 100 24.84 -2.96 -14.92
CA MET A 100 24.81 -2.17 -16.15
C MET A 100 26.04 -1.26 -16.34
N SER A 101 26.53 -0.62 -15.27
CA SER A 101 27.64 0.35 -15.32
C SER A 101 29.00 -0.31 -15.59
N ASN A 102 29.20 -1.56 -15.18
CA ASN A 102 30.43 -2.31 -15.47
C ASN A 102 30.55 -2.80 -16.93
N SER A 103 29.57 -2.49 -17.79
CA SER A 103 29.51 -2.92 -19.19
C SER A 103 30.06 -1.83 -20.13
N THR A 104 31.38 -1.64 -20.15
CA THR A 104 32.07 -0.87 -21.19
C THR A 104 32.70 -1.83 -22.22
N ALA A 105 32.48 -1.54 -23.50
CA ALA A 105 32.97 -2.20 -24.73
C ALA A 105 32.06 -3.27 -25.39
N GLY A 106 31.56 -2.89 -26.57
CA GLY A 106 31.02 -3.79 -27.60
C GLY A 106 29.54 -4.14 -27.42
N ASN A 107 28.72 -3.80 -28.42
CA ASN A 107 27.25 -3.96 -28.47
C ASN A 107 26.74 -5.42 -28.42
N MET A 108 27.51 -6.37 -27.89
CA MET A 108 27.02 -7.67 -27.42
C MET A 108 26.34 -7.47 -26.05
N SER A 109 25.20 -6.78 -26.20
CA SER A 109 23.98 -6.71 -25.40
C SER A 109 24.15 -6.70 -23.89
N LYS A 110 24.13 -5.51 -23.28
CA LYS A 110 23.86 -5.30 -21.84
C LYS A 110 22.73 -6.19 -21.31
N ARG A 111 21.75 -6.52 -22.16
CA ARG A 111 20.63 -7.44 -21.87
C ARG A 111 21.12 -8.85 -21.55
N ASP A 112 21.99 -9.41 -22.37
CA ASP A 112 22.47 -10.78 -22.24
C ASP A 112 23.38 -10.93 -21.01
N LYS A 113 24.26 -9.95 -20.76
CA LYS A 113 25.05 -9.88 -19.53
C LYS A 113 24.18 -9.68 -18.28
N PHE A 114 23.18 -8.79 -18.35
CA PHE A 114 22.22 -8.61 -17.27
C PHE A 114 21.50 -9.92 -16.93
N LEU A 115 21.03 -10.65 -17.94
CA LEU A 115 20.41 -11.97 -17.80
C LEU A 115 21.39 -13.04 -17.28
N LEU A 116 22.64 -13.04 -17.75
CA LEU A 116 23.69 -13.98 -17.33
C LEU A 116 24.06 -13.80 -15.85
N HIS A 117 24.10 -12.56 -15.38
CA HIS A 117 24.53 -12.24 -14.01
C HIS A 117 23.36 -12.16 -13.03
N LEU A 118 22.15 -11.81 -13.50
CA LEU A 118 20.96 -11.80 -12.68
C LEU A 118 20.40 -13.20 -12.59
N LYS A 119 20.70 -13.90 -11.50
CA LYS A 119 20.22 -15.26 -11.27
C LYS A 119 18.69 -15.24 -11.20
N THR A 120 18.03 -16.14 -11.91
CA THR A 120 16.57 -16.39 -11.81
C THR A 120 16.09 -16.47 -10.35
N ASN A 121 16.91 -17.04 -9.47
CA ASN A 121 16.64 -17.15 -8.04
C ASN A 121 16.62 -15.79 -7.32
N ASP A 122 17.46 -14.84 -7.72
CA ASP A 122 17.47 -13.47 -7.14
C ASP A 122 16.17 -12.74 -7.52
N ILE A 123 15.72 -12.89 -8.77
CA ILE A 123 14.45 -12.30 -9.25
C ILE A 123 13.26 -12.96 -8.53
N ALA A 124 13.27 -14.29 -8.41
CA ALA A 124 12.21 -15.02 -7.73
C ALA A 124 12.13 -14.65 -6.24
N ALA A 125 13.27 -14.58 -5.54
CA ALA A 125 13.33 -14.15 -4.15
C ALA A 125 12.82 -12.72 -3.97
N PHE A 126 13.23 -11.81 -4.86
CA PHE A 126 12.76 -10.43 -4.87
C PHE A 126 11.25 -10.32 -5.09
N ARG A 127 10.69 -11.11 -6.03
CA ARG A 127 9.23 -11.19 -6.26
C ARG A 127 8.49 -11.71 -5.03
N ILE A 128 9.02 -12.73 -4.35
CA ILE A 128 8.41 -13.25 -3.11
C ILE A 128 8.40 -12.16 -2.01
N GLN A 129 9.48 -11.38 -1.89
CA GLN A 129 9.52 -10.26 -0.95
C GLN A 129 8.50 -9.18 -1.31
N LEU A 130 8.41 -8.77 -2.59
CA LEU A 130 7.40 -7.83 -3.07
C LEU A 130 5.97 -8.31 -2.78
N GLY A 131 5.67 -9.57 -3.07
CA GLY A 131 4.38 -10.18 -2.76
C GLY A 131 4.05 -10.16 -1.27
N SER A 132 5.06 -10.39 -0.41
CA SER A 132 4.90 -10.34 1.05
C SER A 132 4.59 -8.92 1.54
N TYR A 133 5.29 -7.91 1.02
CA TYR A 133 5.01 -6.50 1.33
C TYR A 133 3.61 -6.10 0.86
N LYS A 134 3.26 -6.43 -0.37
CA LYS A 134 1.93 -6.17 -0.95
C LYS A 134 0.81 -6.78 -0.12
N SER A 135 0.95 -8.05 0.29
CA SER A 135 -0.03 -8.73 1.14
C SER A 135 -0.21 -7.99 2.47
N THR A 136 0.90 -7.63 3.11
CA THR A 136 0.90 -6.86 4.37
C THR A 136 0.19 -5.51 4.20
N LEU A 137 0.53 -4.76 3.14
CA LEU A 137 -0.06 -3.45 2.86
C LEU A 137 -1.55 -3.55 2.49
N THR A 138 -1.97 -4.62 1.82
CA THR A 138 -3.38 -4.89 1.52
C THR A 138 -4.18 -5.16 2.80
N ILE A 139 -3.62 -5.92 3.74
CA ILE A 139 -4.24 -6.16 5.06
C ILE A 139 -4.36 -4.85 5.85
N VAL A 140 -3.31 -4.02 5.82
CA VAL A 140 -3.34 -2.67 6.40
C VAL A 140 -4.47 -1.85 5.78
N LEU A 141 -4.55 -1.77 4.45
CA LEU A 141 -5.60 -1.05 3.73
C LEU A 141 -7.00 -1.51 4.13
N HIS A 142 -7.25 -2.82 4.15
CA HIS A 142 -8.52 -3.38 4.59
C HIS A 142 -8.85 -3.01 6.05
N SER A 143 -7.85 -2.99 6.93
CA SER A 143 -8.01 -2.62 8.33
C SER A 143 -8.32 -1.13 8.52
N LEU A 144 -7.76 -0.27 7.67
CA LEU A 144 -8.05 1.16 7.67
C LEU A 144 -9.44 1.44 7.08
N ASN A 145 -9.82 0.76 6.00
CA ASN A 145 -11.09 0.98 5.31
C ASN A 145 -12.31 0.47 6.11
N ARG A 146 -12.13 -0.54 6.97
CA ARG A 146 -13.21 -1.14 7.78
C ARG A 146 -13.97 -0.12 8.66
N LYS A 147 -13.35 1.02 8.99
CA LYS A 147 -13.99 2.09 9.79
C LYS A 147 -15.14 2.82 9.09
N SER A 148 -15.21 2.80 7.75
CA SER A 148 -16.32 3.43 7.02
C SER A 148 -17.65 2.72 7.31
N SER A 149 -17.62 1.41 7.52
CA SER A 149 -18.82 0.61 7.81
C SER A 149 -19.26 0.72 9.28
N ASP A 150 -18.32 0.77 10.23
CA ASP A 150 -18.67 0.89 11.66
C ASP A 150 -19.31 2.24 12.00
N LYS A 151 -18.85 3.35 11.38
CA LYS A 151 -19.53 4.66 11.51
C LYS A 151 -20.95 4.63 10.94
N SER A 152 -21.14 4.02 9.77
CA SER A 152 -22.47 3.87 9.16
C SER A 152 -23.42 3.06 10.05
N ASN A 153 -22.92 2.00 10.69
CA ASN A 153 -23.72 1.17 11.59
C ASN A 153 -24.06 1.89 12.90
N ALA A 154 -23.12 2.64 13.47
CA ALA A 154 -23.37 3.45 14.67
C ALA A 154 -24.38 4.58 14.42
N GLU A 155 -24.34 5.19 13.23
CA GLU A 155 -25.30 6.21 12.81
C GLU A 155 -26.70 5.63 12.56
N LEU A 156 -26.78 4.41 11.99
CA LEU A 156 -28.04 3.67 11.87
C LEU A 156 -28.63 3.32 13.24
N ALA A 157 -27.80 2.87 14.19
CA ALA A 157 -28.24 2.53 15.54
C ALA A 157 -28.81 3.75 16.29
N THR A 158 -28.14 4.90 16.21
CA THR A 158 -28.62 6.15 16.83
C THR A 158 -29.93 6.66 16.21
N LYS A 159 -30.14 6.49 14.91
CA LYS A 159 -31.42 6.79 14.27
C LYS A 159 -32.55 5.86 14.74
N ILE A 160 -32.26 4.57 14.95
CA ILE A 160 -33.24 3.59 15.46
C ILE A 160 -33.67 3.94 16.88
N ASP A 161 -32.72 4.24 17.78
CA ASP A 161 -33.02 4.69 19.15
C ASP A 161 -33.85 5.98 19.17
N GLY A 162 -33.53 6.94 18.30
CA GLY A 162 -34.30 8.19 18.17
C GLY A 162 -35.75 7.96 17.75
N VAL A 163 -36.00 7.04 16.81
CA VAL A 163 -37.36 6.69 16.36
C VAL A 163 -38.12 5.94 17.45
N ALA A 164 -37.47 5.03 18.18
CA ALA A 164 -38.08 4.30 19.29
C ALA A 164 -38.50 5.25 20.43
N GLY A 165 -37.69 6.26 20.75
CA GLY A 165 -38.01 7.30 21.73
C GLY A 165 -39.23 8.14 21.33
N LEU A 166 -39.31 8.54 20.05
CA LEU A 166 -40.44 9.31 19.51
C LEU A 166 -41.76 8.54 19.56
N LEU A 167 -41.76 7.26 19.17
CA LEU A 167 -42.94 6.39 19.24
C LEU A 167 -43.44 6.20 20.68
N THR A 168 -42.51 6.04 21.62
CA THR A 168 -42.84 5.89 23.05
C THR A 168 -43.46 7.17 23.62
N GLY A 169 -42.89 8.34 23.31
CA GLY A 169 -43.43 9.62 23.74
C GLY A 169 -44.83 9.93 23.17
N GLN A 170 -45.12 9.53 21.93
CA GLN A 170 -46.44 9.71 21.32
C GLN A 170 -47.53 8.83 21.97
N MET A 171 -47.20 7.60 22.38
CA MET A 171 -48.15 6.73 23.11
C MET A 171 -48.47 7.25 24.52
N GLU A 172 -47.46 7.77 25.23
CA GLU A 172 -47.64 8.34 26.58
C GLU A 172 -48.50 9.61 26.53
N GLY A 173 -48.27 10.48 25.55
CA GLY A 173 -49.07 11.69 25.34
C GLY A 173 -50.55 11.39 25.01
N LEU A 174 -50.84 10.30 24.30
CA LEU A 174 -52.21 9.89 23.97
C LEU A 174 -52.96 9.32 25.19
N LYS A 175 -52.26 8.65 26.12
CA LYS A 175 -52.85 8.12 27.36
C LYS A 175 -53.24 9.19 28.38
N LEU A 176 -52.63 10.36 28.33
CA LEU A 176 -52.91 11.49 29.22
C LEU A 176 -54.05 12.39 28.71
N ALA A 177 -54.50 12.18 27.46
CA ALA A 177 -55.51 13.01 26.79
C ALA A 177 -56.92 12.37 26.74
N ILE A 178 -57.12 11.21 27.36
CA ILE A 178 -58.38 10.45 27.46
C ILE A 178 -58.75 10.32 28.94
#